data_AF-X1C0Z7-F1
#
_entry.id   AF-X1C0Z7-F1
#
_cell.length_a   1.000
_cell.length_b   1.000
_cell.length_c   1.000
_cell.angle_alpha   90.00
_cell.angle_beta   90.00
_cell.angle_gamma   90.00
#
_symmetry.space_group_name_H-M   'P 1'
#
loop_
_entity.id
_entity.type
_entity.pdbx_description
1 polymer ?
#
loop_
_entity_poly.entity_id
_entity_poly.type
_entity_poly.pdbx_seq_one_letter_code
_entity_poly.pdbx_strand_id
1 'polypeptide(L)'
;HPFNIYYRNNFRVSLCTDNRLMSNTTLGKEMSLAVKHFNLTLGDLEKITINSMKSAFATHDERIRIIYDILKPRFARMREEIISIS
;
A
#
# COMPACT_ATOMS: atom_id res chain seq x y z
N HIS A 1 -1.26 4.98 -17.72
CA HIS A 1 -0.51 3.92 -17.04
C HIS A 1 -1.46 2.77 -16.64
N PRO A 2 -1.16 1.50 -16.95
CA PRO A 2 -2.10 0.37 -16.81
C PRO A 2 -2.32 -0.12 -15.36
N PHE A 3 -1.52 0.34 -14.40
CA PHE A 3 -1.66 0.00 -12.97
C PHE A 3 -3.10 0.05 -12.46
N ASN A 4 -3.82 1.14 -12.72
CA ASN A 4 -5.19 1.33 -12.23
C ASN A 4 -6.16 0.31 -12.84
N ILE A 5 -5.93 -0.13 -14.08
CA ILE A 5 -6.73 -1.17 -14.74
C ILE A 5 -6.54 -2.49 -14.01
N TYR A 6 -5.31 -2.89 -13.71
CA TYR A 6 -5.02 -4.11 -12.96
C TYR A 6 -5.61 -4.04 -11.54
N TYR A 7 -5.41 -2.92 -10.85
CA TYR A 7 -5.96 -2.74 -9.50
C TYR A 7 -7.49 -2.86 -9.47
N ARG A 8 -8.19 -2.20 -10.39
CA ARG A 8 -9.66 -2.24 -10.49
C ARG A 8 -10.21 -3.61 -10.89
N ASN A 9 -9.45 -4.39 -11.65
CA ASN A 9 -9.81 -5.77 -12.01
C ASN A 9 -9.38 -6.79 -10.94
N ASN A 10 -9.16 -6.37 -9.69
CA ASN A 10 -8.79 -7.22 -8.56
C ASN A 10 -7.49 -8.02 -8.74
N PHE A 11 -6.61 -7.60 -9.66
CA PHE A 11 -5.27 -8.15 -9.68
C PHE A 11 -4.50 -7.73 -8.44
N ARG A 12 -3.63 -8.64 -8.00
CA ARG A 12 -2.79 -8.43 -6.83
C ARG A 12 -1.59 -7.56 -7.20
N VAL A 13 -1.78 -6.25 -7.13
CA VAL A 13 -0.74 -5.26 -7.41
C VAL A 13 -0.02 -4.80 -6.13
N SER A 14 1.27 -4.48 -6.28
CA SER A 14 2.15 -3.92 -5.25
C SER A 14 2.89 -2.71 -5.81
N LEU A 15 3.22 -1.73 -4.96
CA LEU A 15 4.04 -0.58 -5.32
C LEU A 15 5.46 -0.74 -4.75
N CYS A 16 6.47 -0.43 -5.56
CA CYS A 16 7.87 -0.39 -5.18
C CYS A 16 8.55 0.81 -5.86
N THR A 17 9.73 1.19 -5.36
CA THR A 17 10.53 2.29 -5.92
C THR A 17 11.41 1.89 -7.10
N ASP A 18 11.43 0.60 -7.43
CA ASP A 18 12.40 -0.03 -8.34
C ASP A 18 13.85 0.42 -8.08
N ASN A 19 14.30 1.49 -8.74
CA ASN A 19 15.61 2.10 -8.54
C ASN A 19 15.55 3.47 -7.85
N ARG A 20 15.89 3.52 -6.55
CA ARG A 20 15.90 4.78 -5.79
C ARG A 20 16.99 5.76 -6.21
N LEU A 21 18.16 5.27 -6.62
CA LEU A 21 19.34 6.11 -6.88
C LEU A 21 19.20 6.89 -8.20
N MET A 22 18.65 6.24 -9.23
CA MET A 22 18.43 6.88 -10.53
C MET A 22 17.19 7.77 -10.55
N SER A 23 16.14 7.41 -9.79
CA SER A 23 14.86 8.11 -9.82
C SER A 23 14.66 9.12 -8.68
N ASN A 24 15.61 9.23 -7.74
CA ASN A 24 15.53 10.07 -6.54
C ASN A 24 14.15 9.99 -5.83
N THR A 25 13.61 8.77 -5.77
CA THR A 25 12.26 8.49 -5.28
C THR A 25 12.29 7.69 -3.98
N THR A 26 11.20 7.76 -3.23
CA THR A 26 10.96 6.98 -2.02
C THR A 26 9.60 6.32 -2.13
N LEU A 27 9.35 5.26 -1.35
CA LEU A 27 8.07 4.55 -1.43
C LEU A 27 6.88 5.48 -1.11
N GLY A 28 7.07 6.42 -0.19
CA GLY A 28 6.07 7.44 0.12
C GLY A 28 5.81 8.40 -1.05
N LYS A 29 6.84 8.76 -1.83
CA LYS A 29 6.67 9.58 -3.04
C LYS A 29 5.90 8.82 -4.12
N GLU A 30 6.25 7.56 -4.39
CA GLU A 30 5.53 6.70 -5.34
C GLU A 30 4.07 6.50 -4.94
N MET A 31 3.80 6.23 -3.66
CA MET A 31 2.43 6.12 -3.16
C MET A 31 1.67 7.45 -3.28
N SER A 32 2.32 8.58 -2.98
CA SER A 32 1.71 9.91 -3.13
C SER A 32 1.38 10.22 -4.60
N LEU A 33 2.24 9.84 -5.54
CA LEU A 33 1.97 9.94 -6.97
C LEU A 33 0.79 9.06 -7.37
N ALA A 34 0.75 7.81 -6.91
CA ALA A 34 -0.36 6.91 -7.19
C ALA A 34 -1.71 7.44 -6.66
N VAL A 35 -1.73 8.02 -5.46
CA VAL A 35 -2.91 8.70 -4.92
C VAL A 35 -3.34 9.86 -5.81
N LYS A 36 -2.41 10.76 -6.17
CA LYS A 36 -2.71 11.95 -7.00
C LYS A 36 -3.19 11.61 -8.41
N HIS A 37 -2.62 10.58 -9.03
CA HIS A 37 -2.92 10.24 -10.43
C HIS A 37 -4.09 9.28 -10.60
N PHE A 38 -4.39 8.45 -9.59
CA PHE A 38 -5.45 7.43 -9.69
C PHE A 38 -6.58 7.60 -8.68
N ASN A 39 -6.58 8.69 -7.91
CA ASN A 39 -7.55 8.98 -6.84
C ASN A 39 -7.70 7.80 -5.85
N LEU A 40 -6.57 7.21 -5.45
CA LEU A 40 -6.57 6.14 -4.45
C LEU A 40 -6.94 6.68 -3.08
N THR A 41 -7.80 5.96 -2.38
CA THR A 41 -8.17 6.23 -0.99
C THR A 41 -7.18 5.58 -0.01
N LEU A 42 -7.28 5.92 1.27
CA LEU A 42 -6.50 5.23 2.32
C LEU A 42 -6.80 3.72 2.36
N GLY A 43 -8.04 3.31 2.08
CA GLY A 43 -8.42 1.90 2.00
C GLY A 43 -7.74 1.18 0.83
N ASP A 44 -7.55 1.86 -0.30
CA ASP A 44 -6.83 1.32 -1.45
C ASP A 44 -5.34 1.11 -1.12
N LEU A 45 -4.71 2.08 -0.43
CA LEU A 45 -3.34 1.96 0.04
C LEU A 45 -3.16 0.80 1.03
N GLU A 46 -4.11 0.59 1.94
CA GLU A 46 -4.12 -0.57 2.83
C GLU A 46 -4.18 -1.88 2.02
N LYS A 47 -5.10 -1.98 1.06
CA LYS A 47 -5.25 -3.17 0.21
C LYS A 47 -3.99 -3.48 -0.57
N ILE A 48 -3.36 -2.47 -1.19
CA ILE A 48 -2.09 -2.61 -1.92
C ILE A 48 -0.97 -3.07 -0.98
N THR A 49 -0.88 -2.50 0.22
CA THR A 49 0.16 -2.86 1.20
C THR A 49 -0.02 -4.30 1.71
N ILE A 50 -1.25 -4.71 2.01
CA ILE A 50 -1.55 -6.11 2.39
C ILE A 50 -1.27 -7.06 1.21
N ASN A 51 -1.55 -6.63 -0.02
CA ASN A 51 -1.26 -7.41 -1.22
C ASN A 51 0.25 -7.62 -1.39
N SER A 52 1.08 -6.61 -1.14
CA SER A 52 2.53 -6.77 -1.08
C SER A 52 2.93 -7.79 -0.01
N MET A 53 2.37 -7.69 1.21
CA MET A 53 2.77 -8.57 2.32
C MET A 53 2.39 -10.04 2.10
N LYS A 54 1.17 -10.36 1.62
CA LYS A 54 0.89 -11.79 1.32
C LYS A 54 1.65 -12.30 0.08
N SER A 55 2.30 -11.45 -0.72
CA SER A 55 3.20 -11.87 -1.81
C SER A 55 4.69 -11.91 -1.41
N ALA A 56 5.05 -11.47 -0.20
CA ALA A 56 6.43 -11.43 0.23
C ALA A 56 7.01 -12.85 0.45
N PHE A 57 8.31 -12.99 0.25
CA PHE A 57 9.06 -14.22 0.53
C PHE A 57 9.40 -14.35 2.03
N ALA A 58 8.36 -14.29 2.87
CA ALA A 58 8.43 -14.57 4.30
C ALA A 58 7.58 -15.81 4.63
N THR A 59 7.82 -16.43 5.78
CA THR A 59 7.02 -17.58 6.20
C THR A 59 5.55 -17.20 6.37
N HIS A 60 4.65 -18.17 6.28
CA HIS A 60 3.21 -17.89 6.37
C HIS A 60 2.84 -17.17 7.68
N ASP A 61 3.42 -17.62 8.80
CA ASP A 61 3.15 -17.07 10.13
C ASP A 61 3.69 -15.64 10.27
N GLU A 62 4.87 -15.35 9.73
CA GLU A 62 5.42 -13.99 9.71
C GLU A 62 4.54 -13.05 8.88
N ARG A 63 4.07 -13.50 7.72
CA ARG A 63 3.15 -12.70 6.88
C ARG A 63 1.85 -12.38 7.62
N ILE A 64 1.26 -13.37 8.31
CA ILE A 64 0.05 -13.16 9.11
C ILE A 64 0.32 -12.16 10.23
N ARG A 65 1.39 -12.37 11.00
CA ARG A 65 1.77 -11.48 12.10
C ARG A 65 1.92 -10.03 11.66
N ILE A 66 2.65 -9.80 10.56
CA ILE A 66 2.84 -8.44 10.03
C ILE A 66 1.51 -7.84 9.57
N ILE A 67 0.65 -8.61 8.91
CA ILE A 67 -0.65 -8.11 8.44
C ILE A 67 -1.56 -7.72 9.60
N TYR A 68 -1.71 -8.59 10.58
CA TYR A 68 -2.71 -8.42 11.64
C TYR A 68 -2.21 -7.57 12.82
N ASP A 69 -0.93 -7.66 13.17
CA ASP A 69 -0.41 -6.97 14.37
C ASP A 69 0.17 -5.60 14.03
N ILE A 70 0.60 -5.40 12.78
CA ILE A 70 1.28 -4.17 12.36
C ILE A 70 0.46 -3.38 11.33
N LEU A 71 0.12 -3.99 10.19
CA LEU A 71 -0.52 -3.25 9.09
C LEU A 71 -1.93 -2.81 9.47
N LYS A 72 -2.83 -3.75 9.76
CA LYS A 72 -4.24 -3.46 10.07
C LYS A 72 -4.42 -2.44 11.22
N PRO A 73 -3.73 -2.58 12.37
CA PRO A 73 -3.92 -1.63 13.49
C PRO A 73 -3.39 -0.23 13.15
N ARG A 74 -2.29 -0.12 12.39
CA ARG A 74 -1.78 1.18 11.95
C ARG A 74 -2.73 1.87 10.98
N PHE A 75 -3.26 1.15 9.99
CA PHE A 75 -4.25 1.71 9.07
C PHE A 75 -5.57 2.07 9.78
N ALA A 76 -5.99 1.30 10.79
CA ALA A 76 -7.13 1.65 11.63
C ALA A 76 -6.91 2.97 12.38
N ARG A 77 -5.78 3.14 13.07
CA ARG A 77 -5.42 4.40 13.75
C ARG A 77 -5.37 5.59 12.80
N MET A 78 -4.77 5.43 11.62
CA MET A 78 -4.73 6.51 10.62
C MET A 78 -6.13 6.91 10.13
N ARG A 79 -7.06 5.95 9.99
CA ARG A 79 -8.45 6.27 9.66
C ARG A 79 -9.12 7.09 10.77
N GLU A 80 -8.95 6.68 12.02
CA GLU A 80 -9.51 7.38 13.18
C GLU A 80 -8.94 8.80 13.28
N GLU A 81 -7.63 8.97 13.10
CA GLU A 81 -6.97 10.28 13.07
C GLU A 81 -7.55 11.18 11.97
N ILE A 82 -7.71 10.67 10.74
CA ILE A 82 -8.28 11.45 9.63
C ILE A 82 -9.73 11.86 9.92
N ILE A 83 -10.53 10.96 10.50
CA ILE A 83 -11.92 11.27 10.90
C ILE A 83 -11.93 12.32 12.00
N SER A 84 -11.00 12.26 12.96
CA SER A 84 -10.93 13.23 14.07
C SER A 84 -10.50 14.64 13.65
N ILE A 85 -9.85 14.77 12.49
CA ILE A 85 -9.34 16.04 11.94
C ILE A 85 -10.34 16.65 10.93
N SER A 86 -11.30 15.86 10.44
CA SER A 86 -12.31 16.28 9.45
C SER A 86 -13.59 16.77 10.12
#